data_AF-A0AAI9WM98-F1
#
_entry.id   AF-A0AAI9WM98-F1
#
_cell.length_a   1.000
_cell.length_b   1.000
_cell.length_c   1.000
_cell.angle_alpha   90.00
_cell.angle_beta   90.00
_cell.angle_gamma   90.00
#
_symmetry.space_group_name_H-M   'P 1'
#
loop_
_entity.id
_entity.type
_entity.pdbx_description
1 polymer ?
#
loop_
_entity_poly.entity_id
_entity_poly.type
_entity_poly.pdbx_seq_one_letter_code
_entity_poly.pdbx_strand_id
1 'polypeptide(L)'
;MAYDLEEQESIDQMKAWWDRWGTPVTAAVCVVCLGFAGWNGWNWWQRNEAAKAAGMYAQLQHAVQTNDQKNVSSLSTGLVTEYGSTIYAPLAALSAANVALDSGNFAEAKTKLEWVIEKSGRPEYDALARIRLAGVLFDEGKLDDALKTLEAAKPDSSQLGLYHDREGDIWAAKGDLKKAREAWTKAAQATDHQNALARVIELKLANLPQEG
;
A
#
# COMPACT_ATOMS: atom_id res chain seq x y z
N MET A 1 -36.41 -55.40 31.12
CA MET A 1 -36.17 -54.47 32.24
C MET A 1 -37.13 -53.32 32.05
N ALA A 2 -38.09 -53.16 32.96
CA ALA A 2 -38.96 -51.98 32.96
C ALA A 2 -38.08 -50.78 33.30
N TYR A 3 -38.18 -49.72 32.49
CA TYR A 3 -37.51 -48.45 32.73
C TYR A 3 -37.90 -47.94 34.14
N ASP A 4 -36.94 -47.42 34.91
CA ASP A 4 -37.24 -46.88 36.25
C ASP A 4 -38.20 -45.69 36.11
N LEU A 5 -39.13 -45.49 37.06
CA LEU A 5 -40.13 -44.41 37.00
C LEU A 5 -39.47 -43.04 36.87
N GLU A 6 -38.34 -42.87 37.56
CA GLU A 6 -37.48 -41.68 37.48
C GLU A 6 -36.88 -41.49 36.07
N GLU A 7 -36.51 -42.59 35.42
CA GLU A 7 -35.93 -42.60 34.08
C GLU A 7 -36.99 -42.22 33.03
N GLN A 8 -38.24 -42.65 33.21
CA GLN A 8 -39.36 -42.29 32.35
C GLN A 8 -39.78 -40.81 32.52
N GLU A 9 -39.83 -40.31 33.75
CA GLU A 9 -40.07 -38.89 34.03
C GLU A 9 -38.98 -37.99 33.43
N SER A 10 -37.71 -38.40 33.48
CA SER A 10 -36.60 -37.66 32.88
C SER A 10 -36.72 -37.55 31.35
N ILE A 11 -37.16 -38.63 30.68
CA ILE A 11 -37.35 -38.66 29.24
C ILE A 11 -38.50 -37.76 28.82
N ASP A 12 -39.62 -37.78 29.55
CA ASP A 12 -40.77 -36.96 29.22
C ASP A 12 -40.50 -35.47 29.45
N GLN A 13 -39.68 -35.12 30.45
CA GLN A 13 -39.17 -33.76 30.65
C GLN A 13 -38.27 -33.30 29.48
N MET A 14 -37.37 -34.15 28.98
CA MET A 14 -36.53 -33.82 27.82
C MET A 14 -37.35 -33.64 26.53
N LYS A 15 -38.34 -34.50 26.29
CA LYS A 15 -39.26 -34.37 25.15
C LYS A 15 -40.05 -33.07 25.22
N ALA A 16 -40.64 -32.75 26.37
CA ALA A 16 -41.40 -31.52 26.56
C ALA A 16 -40.52 -30.26 26.39
N TRP A 17 -39.25 -30.31 26.82
CA TRP A 17 -38.30 -29.24 26.57
C TRP A 17 -38.00 -29.08 25.08
N TRP A 18 -37.78 -30.20 24.37
CA TRP A 18 -37.50 -30.19 22.94
C TRP A 18 -38.72 -29.74 22.11
N ASP A 19 -39.92 -30.17 22.45
CA ASP A 19 -41.15 -29.71 21.77
C ASP A 19 -41.35 -28.20 21.94
N ARG A 20 -40.90 -27.63 23.06
CA ARG A 20 -40.98 -26.19 23.34
C ARG A 20 -39.81 -25.38 22.75
N TRP A 21 -38.58 -25.90 22.77
CA TRP A 21 -37.36 -25.16 22.45
C TRP A 21 -36.57 -25.70 21.25
N GLY A 22 -36.93 -26.85 20.68
CA GLY A 22 -36.21 -27.51 19.59
C GLY A 22 -36.13 -26.65 18.32
N THR A 23 -37.25 -26.03 17.92
CA THR A 23 -37.28 -25.09 16.78
C THR A 23 -36.41 -23.85 16.99
N PRO A 24 -36.54 -23.06 18.08
CA PRO A 24 -35.69 -21.89 18.28
C PRO A 24 -34.22 -22.26 18.50
N VAL A 25 -33.92 -23.38 19.17
CA VAL A 25 -32.53 -23.86 19.33
C VAL A 25 -31.94 -24.25 17.98
N THR A 26 -32.66 -25.00 17.15
CA THR A 26 -32.19 -25.39 15.81
C THR A 26 -32.04 -24.17 14.91
N ALA A 27 -32.97 -23.22 14.94
CA ALA A 27 -32.86 -21.96 14.21
C ALA A 27 -31.61 -21.17 14.64
N ALA A 28 -31.36 -21.04 15.95
CA ALA A 28 -30.17 -20.37 16.47
C ALA A 28 -28.88 -21.07 16.00
N VAL A 29 -28.81 -22.40 16.09
CA VAL A 29 -27.66 -23.18 15.59
C VAL A 29 -27.46 -22.97 14.09
N CYS A 30 -28.52 -23.01 13.28
CA CYS A 30 -28.44 -22.75 11.84
C CYS A 30 -27.88 -21.35 11.54
N VAL A 31 -28.32 -20.31 12.25
CA VAL A 31 -27.80 -18.95 12.08
C VAL A 31 -26.30 -18.89 12.41
N VAL A 32 -25.87 -19.53 13.49
CA VAL A 32 -24.45 -19.60 13.86
C VAL A 32 -23.62 -20.35 12.80
N CYS A 33 -24.11 -21.49 12.32
CA CYS A 33 -23.44 -22.26 11.27
C CYS A 33 -23.32 -21.46 9.96
N LEU A 34 -24.36 -20.74 9.55
CA LEU A 34 -24.33 -19.89 8.36
C LEU A 34 -23.35 -18.72 8.51
N GLY A 35 -23.33 -18.07 9.69
CA GLY A 35 -22.36 -17.03 9.99
C GLY A 35 -20.92 -17.54 9.94
N PHE A 36 -20.66 -18.71 10.54
CA PHE A 36 -19.35 -19.34 10.52
C PHE A 36 -18.92 -19.77 9.10
N ALA A 37 -19.83 -20.35 8.32
CA ALA A 37 -19.56 -20.75 6.93
C ALA A 37 -19.26 -19.53 6.05
N GLY A 38 -20.04 -18.45 6.19
CA GLY A 38 -19.80 -17.18 5.49
C GLY A 38 -18.44 -16.58 5.83
N TRP A 39 -18.09 -16.52 7.12
CA TRP A 39 -16.78 -16.04 7.58
C TRP A 39 -15.62 -16.89 7.05
N ASN A 40 -15.74 -18.22 7.10
CA ASN A 40 -14.69 -19.12 6.60
C ASN A 40 -14.56 -19.03 5.08
N GLY A 41 -15.67 -18.95 4.35
CA GLY A 41 -15.68 -18.77 2.90
C GLY A 41 -15.01 -17.46 2.48
N TRP A 42 -15.37 -16.35 3.15
CA TRP A 42 -14.75 -15.04 2.91
C TRP A 42 -13.24 -15.06 3.16
N ASN A 43 -12.81 -15.61 4.29
CA ASN A 43 -11.39 -15.69 4.62
C ASN A 43 -10.63 -16.62 3.66
N TRP A 44 -11.22 -17.72 3.22
CA TRP A 44 -10.61 -18.59 2.22
C TRP A 44 -10.44 -17.86 0.88
N TRP A 45 -11.48 -17.15 0.43
CA TRP A 45 -11.41 -16.34 -0.78
C TRP A 45 -10.30 -15.28 -0.69
N GLN A 46 -10.26 -14.52 0.41
CA GLN A 46 -9.25 -13.46 0.61
C GLN A 46 -7.81 -14.03 0.64
N ARG A 47 -7.61 -15.20 1.27
CA ARG A 47 -6.29 -15.87 1.26
C ARG A 47 -5.89 -16.36 -0.12
N ASN A 48 -6.83 -16.94 -0.87
CA ASN A 48 -6.58 -17.45 -2.22
C ASN A 48 -6.26 -16.30 -3.19
N GLU A 49 -6.99 -15.18 -3.07
CA GLU A 49 -6.78 -13.96 -3.83
C GLU A 49 -5.39 -13.36 -3.54
N ALA A 50 -5.01 -13.27 -2.27
CA ALA A 50 -3.69 -12.83 -1.87
C ALA A 50 -2.56 -13.76 -2.36
N ALA A 51 -2.77 -15.08 -2.37
CA ALA A 51 -1.78 -16.05 -2.85
C ALA A 51 -1.53 -15.92 -4.37
N LYS A 52 -2.59 -15.74 -5.16
CA LYS A 52 -2.47 -15.49 -6.61
C LYS A 52 -1.77 -14.16 -6.89
N ALA A 53 -2.17 -13.11 -6.18
CA ALA A 53 -1.54 -11.79 -6.28
C ALA A 53 -0.06 -11.84 -5.90
N ALA A 54 0.32 -12.59 -4.86
CA ALA A 54 1.71 -12.80 -4.48
C ALA A 54 2.54 -13.43 -5.61
N GLY A 55 2.02 -14.49 -6.24
CA GLY A 55 2.70 -15.14 -7.37
C GLY A 55 2.86 -14.22 -8.57
N MET A 56 1.87 -13.40 -8.86
CA MET A 56 1.93 -12.43 -9.96
C MET A 56 2.88 -11.26 -9.65
N TYR A 57 2.92 -10.83 -8.40
CA TYR A 57 3.87 -9.82 -7.93
C TYR A 57 5.31 -10.32 -7.98
N ALA A 58 5.57 -11.59 -7.66
CA ALA A 58 6.89 -12.20 -7.83
C ALA A 58 7.35 -12.17 -9.30
N GLN A 59 6.44 -12.44 -10.25
CA GLN A 59 6.73 -12.31 -11.68
C GLN A 59 7.00 -10.86 -12.08
N LEU A 60 6.25 -9.91 -11.51
CA LEU A 60 6.50 -8.48 -11.74
C LEU A 60 7.90 -8.09 -11.26
N GLN A 61 8.31 -8.54 -10.07
CA GLN A 61 9.65 -8.24 -9.55
C GLN A 61 10.75 -8.86 -10.41
N HIS A 62 10.54 -10.07 -10.93
CA HIS A 62 11.45 -10.65 -11.91
C HIS A 62 11.53 -9.80 -13.19
N ALA A 63 10.38 -9.34 -13.71
CA ALA A 63 10.34 -8.47 -14.89
C ALA A 63 11.06 -7.13 -14.67
N VAL A 64 10.95 -6.54 -13.47
CA VAL A 64 11.72 -5.34 -13.07
C VAL A 64 13.23 -5.64 -13.12
N GLN A 65 13.66 -6.76 -12.54
CA GLN A 65 15.08 -7.14 -12.50
C GLN A 65 15.66 -7.40 -13.90
N THR A 66 14.86 -7.94 -14.83
CA THR A 66 15.28 -8.20 -16.21
C THR A 66 15.02 -7.03 -17.16
N ASN A 67 14.62 -5.85 -16.65
CA ASN A 67 14.27 -4.65 -17.43
C ASN A 67 13.20 -4.91 -18.51
N ASP A 68 12.26 -5.82 -18.25
CA ASP A 68 11.14 -6.12 -19.16
C ASP A 68 9.96 -5.18 -18.90
N GLN A 69 10.08 -3.95 -19.40
CA GLN A 69 9.11 -2.87 -19.17
C GLN A 69 7.68 -3.25 -19.57
N LYS A 70 7.53 -4.00 -20.67
CA LYS A 70 6.21 -4.43 -21.17
C LYS A 70 5.54 -5.37 -20.17
N ASN A 71 6.29 -6.35 -19.65
CA ASN A 71 5.75 -7.26 -18.66
C ASN A 71 5.49 -6.57 -17.32
N VAL A 72 6.33 -5.61 -16.90
CA VAL A 72 6.07 -4.79 -15.70
C VAL A 72 4.74 -4.05 -15.81
N SER A 73 4.50 -3.36 -16.94
CA SER A 73 3.24 -2.61 -17.15
C SER A 73 2.02 -3.53 -17.18
N SER A 74 2.12 -4.66 -17.90
CA SER A 74 1.05 -5.65 -18.02
C SER A 74 0.70 -6.28 -16.66
N LEU A 75 1.70 -6.80 -15.94
CA LEU A 75 1.51 -7.45 -14.64
C LEU A 75 1.01 -6.45 -13.58
N SER A 76 1.51 -5.22 -13.59
CA SER A 76 1.03 -4.16 -12.71
C SER A 76 -0.44 -3.85 -12.96
N THR A 77 -0.84 -3.78 -14.22
CA THR A 77 -2.23 -3.54 -14.60
C THR A 77 -3.13 -4.67 -14.11
N GLY A 78 -2.76 -5.94 -14.35
CA GLY A 78 -3.53 -7.07 -13.82
C GLY A 78 -3.63 -7.06 -12.29
N LEU A 79 -2.54 -6.73 -11.58
CA LEU A 79 -2.55 -6.68 -10.10
C LEU A 79 -3.48 -5.58 -9.59
N VAL A 80 -3.49 -4.44 -10.27
CA VAL A 80 -4.37 -3.31 -9.93
C VAL A 80 -5.84 -3.62 -10.24
N THR A 81 -6.14 -4.25 -11.38
CA THR A 81 -7.52 -4.47 -11.83
C THR A 81 -8.16 -5.71 -11.21
N GLU A 82 -7.42 -6.80 -11.09
CA GLU A 82 -7.93 -8.08 -10.59
C GLU A 82 -7.74 -8.20 -9.07
N TYR A 83 -6.59 -7.76 -8.56
CA TYR A 83 -6.17 -7.97 -7.17
C TYR A 83 -6.06 -6.67 -6.36
N GLY A 84 -6.80 -5.63 -6.75
CA GLY A 84 -6.72 -4.27 -6.18
C GLY A 84 -6.94 -4.19 -4.66
N SER A 85 -7.65 -5.16 -4.08
CA SER A 85 -7.91 -5.25 -2.64
C SER A 85 -6.74 -5.83 -1.83
N THR A 86 -5.74 -6.41 -2.49
CA THR A 86 -4.56 -7.04 -1.87
C THR A 86 -3.45 -6.01 -1.62
N ILE A 87 -2.50 -6.34 -0.74
CA ILE A 87 -1.32 -5.49 -0.50
C ILE A 87 -0.39 -5.39 -1.73
N TYR A 88 -0.49 -6.34 -2.65
CA TYR A 88 0.40 -6.43 -3.81
C TYR A 88 0.05 -5.41 -4.90
N ALA A 89 -1.21 -4.98 -4.99
CA ALA A 89 -1.64 -4.02 -6.00
C ALA A 89 -0.92 -2.65 -5.90
N PRO A 90 -0.89 -1.96 -4.74
CA PRO A 90 -0.14 -0.71 -4.62
C PRO A 90 1.37 -0.91 -4.78
N LEU A 91 1.94 -2.03 -4.30
CA LEU A 91 3.36 -2.33 -4.51
C LEU A 91 3.68 -2.48 -6.00
N ALA A 92 2.83 -3.16 -6.76
CA ALA A 92 2.95 -3.32 -8.20
C ALA A 92 2.80 -1.99 -8.95
N ALA A 93 1.90 -1.12 -8.51
CA ALA A 93 1.75 0.22 -9.07
C ALA A 93 2.99 1.09 -8.79
N LEU A 94 3.53 1.05 -7.56
CA LEU A 94 4.75 1.77 -7.18
C LEU A 94 5.98 1.28 -7.97
N SER A 95 6.14 -0.03 -8.16
CA SER A 95 7.22 -0.60 -8.97
C SER A 95 7.08 -0.21 -10.45
N ALA A 96 5.87 -0.32 -11.02
CA ALA A 96 5.64 0.09 -12.40
C ALA A 96 5.82 1.59 -12.61
N ALA A 97 5.43 2.42 -11.64
CA ALA A 97 5.69 3.85 -11.70
C ALA A 97 7.18 4.17 -11.78
N ASN A 98 8.02 3.45 -11.03
CA ASN A 98 9.47 3.63 -11.09
C ASN A 98 10.03 3.26 -12.46
N VAL A 99 9.64 2.09 -13.00
CA VAL A 99 10.08 1.65 -14.33
C VAL A 99 9.59 2.61 -15.42
N ALA A 100 8.36 3.10 -15.30
CA ALA A 100 7.81 4.11 -16.21
C ALA A 100 8.62 5.41 -16.16
N LEU A 101 9.01 5.88 -14.96
CA LEU A 101 9.89 7.05 -14.81
C LEU A 101 11.25 6.84 -15.45
N ASP A 102 11.91 5.71 -15.20
CA ASP A 102 13.21 5.39 -15.76
C ASP A 102 13.19 5.33 -17.30
N SER A 103 12.03 4.99 -17.87
CA SER A 103 11.79 4.99 -19.32
C SER A 103 11.35 6.33 -19.91
N GLY A 104 11.17 7.38 -19.08
CA GLY A 104 10.64 8.68 -19.50
C GLY A 104 9.12 8.71 -19.73
N ASN A 105 8.40 7.64 -19.39
CA ASN A 105 6.94 7.57 -19.48
C ASN A 105 6.27 8.21 -18.26
N PHE A 106 6.35 9.53 -18.17
CA PHE A 106 5.76 10.31 -17.07
C PHE A 106 4.24 10.14 -16.96
N ALA A 107 3.54 9.91 -18.07
CA ALA A 107 2.08 9.74 -18.07
C ALA A 107 1.67 8.45 -17.35
N GLU A 108 2.33 7.33 -17.62
CA GLU A 108 2.09 6.08 -16.93
C GLU A 108 2.49 6.17 -15.45
N ALA A 109 3.65 6.77 -15.16
CA ALA A 109 4.11 6.96 -13.79
C ALA A 109 3.09 7.72 -12.94
N LYS A 110 2.58 8.85 -13.43
CA LYS A 110 1.52 9.63 -12.76
C LYS A 110 0.27 8.78 -12.53
N THR A 111 -0.22 8.13 -13.59
CA THR A 111 -1.43 7.30 -13.51
C THR A 111 -1.32 6.24 -12.40
N LYS A 112 -0.16 5.57 -12.30
CA LYS A 112 0.07 4.54 -11.28
C LYS A 112 0.17 5.14 -9.87
N LEU A 113 0.86 6.28 -9.70
CA LEU A 113 1.02 6.93 -8.40
C LEU A 113 -0.29 7.56 -7.90
N GLU A 114 -1.05 8.21 -8.78
CA GLU A 114 -2.39 8.73 -8.50
C GLU A 114 -3.34 7.59 -8.10
N TRP A 115 -3.28 6.45 -8.79
CA TRP A 115 -4.05 5.28 -8.38
C TRP A 115 -3.70 4.80 -6.97
N VAL A 116 -2.41 4.81 -6.59
CA VAL A 116 -2.00 4.45 -5.22
C VAL A 116 -2.59 5.42 -4.21
N ILE A 117 -2.55 6.73 -4.50
CA ILE A 117 -3.07 7.79 -3.63
C ILE A 117 -4.60 7.70 -3.49
N GLU A 118 -5.32 7.50 -4.59
CA GLU A 118 -6.77 7.68 -4.64
C GLU A 118 -7.56 6.38 -4.45
N LYS A 119 -7.00 5.24 -4.86
CA LYS A 119 -7.77 4.00 -5.07
C LYS A 119 -7.22 2.77 -4.37
N SER A 120 -5.97 2.78 -3.91
CA SER A 120 -5.38 1.58 -3.29
C SER A 120 -6.02 1.18 -1.96
N GLY A 121 -6.66 2.12 -1.25
CA GLY A 121 -7.16 1.89 0.11
C GLY A 121 -6.05 1.52 1.10
N ARG A 122 -4.82 1.98 0.85
CA ARG A 122 -3.62 1.72 1.66
C ARG A 122 -2.91 3.03 2.01
N PRO A 123 -3.36 3.73 3.08
CA PRO A 123 -2.81 5.03 3.45
C PRO A 123 -1.31 4.98 3.79
N GLU A 124 -0.77 3.82 4.16
CA GLU A 124 0.67 3.61 4.39
C GLU A 124 1.54 3.90 3.15
N TYR A 125 0.96 3.86 1.94
CA TYR A 125 1.68 4.16 0.70
C TYR A 125 1.43 5.57 0.17
N ASP A 126 0.50 6.34 0.76
CA ASP A 126 0.12 7.69 0.27
C ASP A 126 1.32 8.64 0.25
N ALA A 127 2.05 8.74 1.37
CA ALA A 127 3.19 9.65 1.47
C ALA A 127 4.29 9.31 0.46
N LEU A 128 4.67 8.04 0.33
CA LEU A 128 5.66 7.60 -0.65
C LEU A 128 5.20 7.87 -2.08
N ALA A 129 3.93 7.60 -2.40
CA ALA A 129 3.38 7.85 -3.72
C ALA A 129 3.39 9.35 -4.06
N ARG A 130 3.05 10.22 -3.11
CA ARG A 130 3.12 11.69 -3.29
C ARG A 130 4.54 12.20 -3.46
N ILE A 131 5.51 11.70 -2.68
CA ILE A 131 6.93 12.07 -2.84
C ILE A 131 7.41 11.71 -4.25
N ARG A 132 7.07 10.51 -4.74
CA ARG A 132 7.40 10.08 -6.10
C ARG A 132 6.65 10.88 -7.17
N LEU A 133 5.37 11.20 -6.95
CA LEU A 133 4.55 12.00 -7.86
C LEU A 133 5.08 13.42 -8.00
N ALA A 134 5.48 14.03 -6.88
CA ALA A 134 6.19 15.30 -6.88
C ALA A 134 7.48 15.23 -7.72
N GLY A 135 8.19 14.10 -7.66
CA GLY A 135 9.34 13.85 -8.54
C GLY A 135 8.98 13.83 -10.02
N VAL A 136 7.88 13.15 -10.40
CA VAL A 136 7.41 13.15 -11.79
C VAL A 136 7.06 14.56 -12.27
N LEU A 137 6.34 15.32 -11.44
CA LEU A 137 5.96 16.70 -11.76
C LEU A 137 7.19 17.63 -11.85
N PHE A 138 8.18 17.40 -11.00
CA PHE A 138 9.47 18.08 -11.05
C PHE A 138 10.19 17.83 -12.38
N ASP A 139 10.26 16.57 -12.83
CA ASP A 139 10.89 16.21 -14.11
C ASP A 139 10.11 16.78 -15.32
N GLU A 140 8.80 16.96 -15.18
CA GLU A 140 7.95 17.68 -16.14
C GLU A 140 8.11 19.22 -16.09
N GLY A 141 8.92 19.76 -15.18
CA GLY A 141 9.10 21.20 -14.96
C GLY A 141 7.94 21.90 -14.25
N LYS A 142 6.96 21.15 -13.74
CA LYS A 142 5.79 21.67 -13.01
C LYS A 142 6.10 21.87 -11.53
N LEU A 143 7.02 22.79 -11.23
CA LEU A 143 7.60 22.95 -9.90
C LEU A 143 6.58 23.33 -8.82
N ASP A 144 5.56 24.12 -9.15
CA ASP A 144 4.49 24.49 -8.21
C ASP A 144 3.58 23.31 -7.88
N ASP A 145 3.18 22.53 -8.88
CA ASP A 145 2.39 21.32 -8.68
C ASP A 145 3.19 20.25 -7.92
N ALA A 146 4.48 20.14 -8.22
CA ALA A 146 5.40 19.25 -7.51
C ALA A 146 5.46 19.60 -6.02
N LEU A 147 5.67 20.88 -5.69
CA LEU A 147 5.71 21.34 -4.30
C LEU A 147 4.37 21.09 -3.59
N LYS A 148 3.26 21.47 -4.22
CA LYS A 148 1.92 21.27 -3.66
C LYS A 148 1.61 19.79 -3.40
N THR A 149 2.02 18.91 -4.32
CA THR A 149 1.86 17.46 -4.19
C THR A 149 2.70 16.93 -3.03
N LEU A 150 3.95 17.41 -2.91
CA LEU A 150 4.85 17.04 -1.83
C LEU A 150 4.30 17.49 -0.47
N GLU A 151 3.87 18.75 -0.33
CA GLU A 151 3.33 19.31 0.92
C GLU A 151 2.07 18.59 1.42
N ALA A 152 1.31 17.95 0.52
CA ALA A 152 0.17 17.12 0.89
C ALA A 152 0.59 15.76 1.48
N ALA A 153 1.85 15.35 1.32
CA ALA A 153 2.38 14.11 1.89
C ALA A 153 2.52 14.22 3.41
N LYS A 154 2.20 13.12 4.10
CA LYS A 154 2.35 12.99 5.55
C LYS A 154 3.39 11.91 5.86
N PRO A 155 4.69 12.17 5.61
CA PRO A 155 5.73 11.16 5.76
C PRO A 155 5.89 10.73 7.21
N ASP A 156 6.15 9.44 7.41
CA ASP A 156 6.69 8.94 8.68
C ASP A 156 8.20 9.22 8.79
N SER A 157 8.80 8.89 9.94
CA SER A 157 10.21 9.14 10.21
C SER A 157 11.16 8.48 9.21
N SER A 158 10.79 7.33 8.63
CA SER A 158 11.61 6.64 7.62
C SER A 158 11.58 7.33 6.26
N GLN A 159 10.58 8.17 6.00
CA GLN A 159 10.35 8.85 4.73
C GLN A 159 10.83 10.30 4.74
N LEU A 160 11.14 10.88 5.91
CA LEU A 160 11.59 12.28 6.04
C LEU A 160 12.82 12.60 5.20
N GLY A 161 13.78 11.68 5.10
CA GLY A 161 14.96 11.85 4.25
C GLY A 161 14.59 12.06 2.78
N LEU A 162 13.74 11.20 2.23
CA LEU A 162 13.25 11.29 0.84
C LEU A 162 12.37 12.52 0.61
N TYR A 163 11.52 12.84 1.58
CA TYR A 163 10.65 14.01 1.53
C TYR A 163 11.47 15.29 1.40
N HIS A 164 12.42 15.49 2.32
CA HIS A 164 13.22 16.72 2.36
C HIS A 164 14.25 16.78 1.23
N ASP A 165 14.74 15.63 0.74
CA ASP A 165 15.57 15.60 -0.46
C ASP A 165 14.81 16.15 -1.68
N ARG A 166 13.58 15.68 -1.90
CA ARG A 166 12.71 16.16 -2.98
C ARG A 166 12.30 17.62 -2.78
N GLU A 167 12.03 18.04 -1.54
CA GLU A 167 11.72 19.43 -1.21
C GLU A 167 12.88 20.35 -1.61
N GLY A 168 14.11 19.97 -1.27
CA GLY A 168 15.30 20.74 -1.63
C GLY A 168 15.52 20.82 -3.14
N ASP A 169 15.29 19.72 -3.86
CA ASP A 169 15.39 19.69 -5.32
C ASP A 169 14.41 20.67 -5.97
N ILE A 170 13.16 20.67 -5.52
CA ILE A 170 12.12 21.57 -6.03
C ILE A 170 12.50 23.04 -5.75
N TRP A 171 12.95 23.37 -4.53
CA TRP A 171 13.36 24.74 -4.21
C TRP A 171 14.58 25.20 -5.00
N ALA A 172 15.56 24.32 -5.21
CA ALA A 172 16.73 24.61 -6.02
C ALA A 172 16.33 24.92 -7.47
N ALA A 173 15.45 24.12 -8.07
CA ALA A 173 14.93 24.39 -9.43
C ALA A 173 14.10 25.68 -9.51
N LYS A 174 13.45 26.09 -8.42
CA LYS A 174 12.76 27.39 -8.30
C LYS A 174 13.72 28.57 -8.07
N GLY A 175 15.00 28.32 -7.87
CA GLY A 175 16.03 29.34 -7.61
C GLY A 175 16.14 29.80 -6.14
N ASP A 176 15.35 29.22 -5.22
CA ASP A 176 15.41 29.54 -3.79
C ASP A 176 16.46 28.65 -3.10
N LEU A 177 17.73 28.98 -3.31
CA LEU A 177 18.85 28.18 -2.80
C LEU A 177 18.92 28.13 -1.26
N LYS A 178 18.35 29.12 -0.59
CA LYS A 178 18.26 29.14 0.88
C LYS A 178 17.32 28.04 1.35
N LYS A 179 16.11 27.98 0.81
CA LYS A 179 15.17 26.88 1.14
C LYS A 179 15.69 25.53 0.69
N ALA A 180 16.38 25.46 -0.45
CA ALA A 180 17.03 24.23 -0.89
C ALA A 180 18.05 23.73 0.15
N ARG A 181 18.92 24.62 0.64
CA ARG A 181 19.89 24.31 1.71
C ARG A 181 19.21 23.83 2.99
N GLU A 182 18.18 24.55 3.44
CA GLU A 182 17.41 24.20 4.65
C GLU A 182 16.78 22.80 4.52
N ALA A 183 16.15 22.50 3.38
CA ALA A 183 15.53 21.21 3.12
C ALA A 183 16.57 20.08 3.04
N TRP A 184 17.62 20.22 2.23
CA TRP A 184 18.67 19.19 2.15
C TRP A 184 19.41 18.98 3.48
N THR A 185 19.53 20.00 4.32
CA THR A 185 20.08 19.83 5.68
C THR A 185 19.17 18.96 6.55
N LYS A 186 17.85 19.16 6.50
CA LYS A 186 16.88 18.28 7.17
C LYS A 186 16.93 16.86 6.59
N ALA A 187 17.07 16.74 5.27
CA ALA A 187 17.20 15.45 4.61
C ALA A 187 18.43 14.68 5.11
N ALA A 188 19.58 15.35 5.23
CA ALA A 188 20.81 14.77 5.74
C ALA A 188 20.68 14.30 7.19
N GLN A 189 19.99 15.07 8.03
CA GLN A 189 19.74 14.71 9.43
C GLN A 189 18.77 13.52 9.58
N ALA A 190 17.83 13.37 8.65
CA ALA A 190 16.83 12.31 8.66
C ALA A 190 17.29 11.02 7.93
N THR A 191 18.45 11.03 7.26
CA THR A 191 18.94 9.92 6.45
C THR A 191 20.10 9.22 7.14
N ASP A 192 20.01 7.91 7.34
CA ASP A 192 21.12 7.10 7.83
C ASP A 192 22.34 7.22 6.91
N HIS A 193 23.53 7.43 7.48
CA HIS A 193 24.79 7.54 6.73
C HIS A 193 25.11 6.30 5.88
N GLN A 194 24.58 5.12 6.22
CA GLN A 194 24.74 3.91 5.41
C GLN A 194 23.81 3.87 4.19
N ASN A 195 22.80 4.75 4.14
CA ASN A 195 21.90 4.86 2.99
C ASN A 195 22.62 5.56 1.83
N ALA A 196 22.51 5.01 0.62
CA ALA A 196 23.08 5.61 -0.59
C ALA A 196 22.62 7.07 -0.82
N LEU A 197 21.42 7.42 -0.37
CA LEU A 197 20.88 8.78 -0.45
C LEU A 197 21.71 9.80 0.33
N ALA A 198 22.30 9.40 1.47
CA ALA A 198 23.08 10.32 2.31
C ALA A 198 24.21 10.98 1.51
N ARG A 199 24.91 10.18 0.70
CA ARG A 199 26.00 10.69 -0.13
C ARG A 199 25.52 11.64 -1.22
N VAL A 200 24.34 11.38 -1.79
CA VAL A 200 23.73 12.25 -2.80
C VAL A 200 23.38 13.60 -2.18
N ILE A 201 22.76 13.61 -0.99
CA ILE A 201 22.39 14.84 -0.27
C ILE A 201 23.64 15.67 0.07
N GLU A 202 24.71 15.04 0.54
CA GLU A 202 25.99 15.72 0.82
C GLU A 202 26.55 16.43 -0.42
N LEU A 203 26.51 15.77 -1.58
CA LEU A 203 26.97 16.35 -2.84
C LEU A 203 26.09 17.54 -3.26
N LYS A 204 24.76 17.44 -3.10
CA LYS A 204 23.83 18.55 -3.37
C LYS A 204 24.14 19.77 -2.49
N LEU A 205 24.34 19.55 -1.18
CA LEU A 205 24.70 20.61 -0.24
C LEU A 205 26.05 21.27 -0.54
N ALA A 206 27.05 20.47 -0.93
CA ALA A 206 28.39 20.95 -1.27
C ALA A 206 28.43 21.79 -2.56
N ASN A 207 27.50 21.54 -3.49
CA ASN A 207 27.40 22.27 -4.76
C ASN A 207 26.68 23.61 -4.63
N LEU A 208 26.07 23.91 -3.49
CA LEU A 208 25.46 25.22 -3.26
C LEU A 208 26.52 26.29 -2.98
N PRO A 209 26.34 27.54 -3.45
CA PRO A 209 27.22 28.65 -3.11
C PRO A 209 27.37 28.80 -1.59
N GLN A 210 28.59 29.00 -1.11
CA GLN A 210 28.86 29.26 0.31
C GLN A 210 28.02 30.45 0.79
N GLU A 211 27.47 30.36 2.00
CA GLU A 211 26.79 31.51 2.61
C GLU A 211 27.84 32.62 2.81
N GLY A 212 27.61 33.76 2.15
CA GLY A 212 28.42 34.96 2.31
C GLY A 212 28.06 35.74 3.56
#